data_AF-Q4RTH6-F1
#
_entry.id   AF-Q4RTH6-F1
#
_cell.length_a   1.000
_cell.length_b   1.000
_cell.length_c   1.000
_cell.angle_alpha   90.00
_cell.angle_beta   90.00
_cell.angle_gamma   90.00
#
_symmetry.space_group_name_H-M   'P 1'
#
loop_
_entity.id
_entity.type
_entity.pdbx_description
1 polymer ?
#
loop_
_entity_poly.entity_id
_entity_poly.type
_entity_poly.pdbx_seq_one_letter_code
_entity_poly.pdbx_strand_id
1 'polypeptide(L)'
;PENILIDVLSFLNVRELIRAGRVCKKWKRLVKDQRLWRNVDLTSWKGVTSRILWLLVRQYLGCGLRCLRLRGLLLSARGGTFLSESWLKSLSAKCPRLGKLYLLHTDLRSLPSFQVLPPTLVVLELCGCELPRDFFSKTPSSHAEASGAAPQQRTKQKRKGAGHPLRIAIERLVLNNVPSFTDQHLQSLTSWDSLRGLVLRDTFRLTANGLR
;
A
#
# COMPACT_ATOMS: atom_id res chain seq x y z
N PRO A 1 29.70 10.80 -19.38
CA PRO A 1 28.74 9.82 -19.93
C PRO A 1 27.42 9.84 -19.15
N GLU A 2 26.26 9.62 -19.78
CA GLU A 2 24.97 9.68 -19.07
C GLU A 2 24.82 8.58 -18.01
N ASN A 3 25.39 7.40 -18.25
CA ASN A 3 25.38 6.30 -17.28
C ASN A 3 26.04 6.70 -15.94
N ILE A 4 27.22 7.33 -15.98
CA ILE A 4 27.91 7.79 -14.77
C ILE A 4 27.06 8.82 -14.02
N LEU A 5 26.34 9.70 -14.73
CA LEU A 5 25.46 10.67 -14.08
C LEU A 5 24.26 9.99 -13.41
N ILE A 6 23.70 8.96 -14.02
CA ILE A 6 22.63 8.15 -13.41
C ILE A 6 23.16 7.44 -12.16
N ASP A 7 24.37 6.90 -12.21
CA ASP A 7 25.01 6.26 -11.06
C ASP A 7 25.24 7.27 -9.92
N VAL A 8 25.73 8.48 -10.22
CA VAL A 8 25.85 9.57 -9.24
C VAL A 8 24.49 9.95 -8.65
N LEU A 9 23.47 10.11 -9.49
CA LEU A 9 22.11 10.44 -9.04
C LEU A 9 21.49 9.34 -8.17
N SER A 10 21.92 8.08 -8.32
CA SER A 10 21.38 6.95 -7.54
C SER A 10 21.69 7.02 -6.04
N PHE A 11 22.69 7.83 -5.65
CA PHE A 11 23.03 8.09 -4.24
C PHE A 11 22.14 9.15 -3.57
N LEU A 12 21.35 9.88 -4.36
CA LEU A 12 20.46 10.93 -3.85
C LEU A 12 19.17 10.34 -3.29
N ASN A 13 18.66 10.93 -2.21
CA ASN A 13 17.33 10.59 -1.73
C ASN A 13 16.24 11.14 -2.66
N VAL A 14 14.99 10.70 -2.46
CA VAL A 14 13.87 11.06 -3.33
C VAL A 14 13.65 12.58 -3.43
N ARG A 15 13.83 13.31 -2.32
CA ARG A 15 13.66 14.77 -2.29
C ARG A 15 14.76 15.46 -3.10
N GLU A 16 15.99 14.99 -2.97
CA GLU A 16 17.15 15.48 -3.74
C GLU A 16 17.01 15.17 -5.22
N LEU A 17 16.56 13.97 -5.60
CA LEU A 17 16.29 13.61 -6.99
C LEU A 17 15.27 14.56 -7.64
N ILE A 18 14.15 14.84 -6.95
CA ILE A 18 13.14 15.78 -7.47
C ILE A 18 13.74 17.18 -7.67
N ARG A 19 14.61 17.62 -6.75
CA ARG A 19 15.30 18.92 -6.83
C ARG A 19 16.35 18.94 -7.94
N ALA A 20 17.10 17.86 -8.11
CA ALA A 20 18.09 17.65 -9.16
C ALA A 20 17.47 17.85 -10.56
N GLY A 21 16.21 17.43 -10.75
CA GLY A 21 15.47 17.66 -11.99
C GLY A 21 15.20 19.14 -12.33
N ARG A 22 15.49 20.08 -11.42
CA ARG A 22 15.35 21.54 -11.64
C ARG A 22 16.64 22.22 -12.08
N VAL A 23 17.78 21.53 -12.05
CA VAL A 23 19.10 22.10 -12.35
C VAL A 23 19.22 22.51 -13.82
N CYS A 24 18.92 21.58 -14.75
CA CYS A 24 18.95 21.86 -16.18
C CYS A 24 18.08 20.86 -16.96
N LYS A 25 17.86 21.10 -18.26
CA LYS A 25 17.05 20.21 -19.13
C LYS A 25 17.58 18.77 -19.15
N LYS A 26 18.91 18.60 -19.13
CA LYS A 26 19.56 17.27 -19.12
C LYS A 26 19.25 16.52 -17.83
N TRP A 27 19.43 17.15 -16.67
CA TRP A 27 19.12 16.55 -15.36
C TRP A 27 17.63 16.25 -15.21
N LYS A 28 16.76 17.13 -15.72
CA LYS A 28 15.32 16.89 -15.79
C LYS A 28 14.97 15.62 -16.55
N ARG A 29 15.72 15.28 -17.61
CA ARG A 29 15.57 14.02 -18.36
C ARG A 29 16.15 12.84 -17.58
N LEU A 30 17.38 12.97 -17.07
CA LEU A 30 18.08 11.87 -16.37
C LEU A 30 17.36 11.41 -15.09
N VAL A 31 16.82 12.35 -14.31
CA VAL A 31 16.05 12.01 -13.09
C VAL A 31 14.82 11.17 -13.40
N LYS A 32 14.30 11.15 -14.64
CA LYS A 32 13.16 10.29 -15.00
C LYS A 32 13.56 8.85 -15.32
N ASP A 33 14.86 8.55 -15.34
CA ASP A 33 15.34 7.19 -15.56
C ASP A 33 14.79 6.23 -14.50
N GLN A 34 14.19 5.14 -14.96
CA GLN A 34 13.50 4.18 -14.10
C GLN A 34 14.43 3.39 -13.17
N ARG A 35 15.75 3.41 -13.41
CA ARG A 35 16.75 2.81 -12.51
C ARG A 35 16.83 3.55 -11.18
N LEU A 36 16.63 4.86 -11.18
CA LEU A 36 16.66 5.70 -9.98
C LEU A 36 15.46 5.45 -9.05
N TRP A 37 14.34 4.99 -9.62
CA TRP A 37 13.07 4.81 -8.90
C TRP A 37 12.77 3.35 -8.57
N ARG A 38 13.77 2.46 -8.58
CA ARG A 38 13.59 1.05 -8.25
C ARG A 38 13.18 0.83 -6.80
N ASN A 39 13.84 1.55 -5.89
CA ASN A 39 13.63 1.49 -4.46
C ASN A 39 13.37 2.90 -3.95
N VAL A 40 12.13 3.19 -3.59
CA VAL A 40 11.70 4.53 -3.19
C VAL A 40 11.38 4.51 -1.71
N ASP A 41 12.19 5.22 -0.93
CA ASP A 41 11.95 5.39 0.51
C ASP A 41 11.55 6.84 0.82
N LEU A 42 10.32 7.00 1.29
CA LEU A 42 9.77 8.27 1.75
C LEU A 42 9.69 8.37 3.28
N THR A 43 10.12 7.34 4.01
CA THR A 43 9.96 7.26 5.47
C THR A 43 10.77 8.30 6.22
N SER A 44 11.93 8.68 5.69
CA SER A 44 12.80 9.74 6.20
C SER A 44 12.34 11.15 5.80
N TRP A 45 11.48 11.26 4.79
CA TRP A 45 10.99 12.55 4.32
C TRP A 45 9.85 13.06 5.23
N LYS A 46 10.20 13.98 6.13
CA LYS A 46 9.22 14.68 6.98
C LYS A 46 8.26 15.53 6.14
N GLY A 47 6.96 15.39 6.40
CA GLY A 47 5.92 16.23 5.79
C GLY A 47 5.55 15.86 4.34
N VAL A 48 5.75 14.61 3.92
CA VAL A 48 5.17 14.12 2.66
C VAL A 48 3.66 14.26 2.71
N THR A 49 3.08 14.85 1.68
CA THR A 49 1.63 15.06 1.53
C THR A 49 1.09 14.16 0.41
N SER A 50 -0.23 13.97 0.38
CA SER A 50 -0.92 13.28 -0.72
C SER A 50 -0.61 13.92 -2.09
N ARG A 51 -0.39 15.24 -2.15
CA ARG A 51 0.04 15.95 -3.37
C ARG A 51 1.41 15.47 -3.87
N ILE A 52 2.36 15.27 -2.96
CA ILE A 52 3.70 14.76 -3.31
C ILE A 52 3.61 13.31 -3.78
N LEU A 53 2.80 12.47 -3.11
CA LEU A 53 2.56 11.10 -3.56
C LEU A 53 1.97 11.03 -4.97
N TRP A 54 1.00 11.89 -5.27
CA TRP A 54 0.44 11.99 -6.62
C TRP A 54 1.46 12.50 -7.64
N LEU A 55 2.29 13.47 -7.27
CA LEU A 55 3.39 13.94 -8.11
C LEU A 55 4.35 12.79 -8.45
N LEU A 56 4.74 12.00 -7.45
CA LEU A 56 5.63 10.85 -7.61
C LEU A 56 5.06 9.83 -8.59
N VAL A 57 3.82 9.37 -8.35
CA VAL A 57 3.15 8.41 -9.24
C VAL A 57 2.96 8.99 -10.65
N ARG A 58 2.68 10.29 -10.77
CA ARG A 58 2.44 10.91 -12.09
C ARG A 58 3.71 11.11 -12.91
N GLN A 59 4.81 11.51 -12.29
CA GLN A 59 5.99 12.02 -13.00
C GLN A 59 7.20 11.08 -12.99
N TYR A 60 7.31 10.20 -11.99
CA TYR A 60 8.56 9.51 -11.68
C TYR A 60 8.40 7.99 -11.56
N LEU A 61 7.40 7.54 -10.80
CA LEU A 61 7.14 6.11 -10.59
C LEU A 61 6.54 5.48 -11.85
N GLY A 62 6.99 4.27 -12.15
CA GLY A 62 6.58 3.53 -13.33
C GLY A 62 7.00 2.06 -13.25
N CYS A 63 7.29 1.46 -14.40
CA CYS A 63 7.67 0.05 -14.51
C CYS A 63 9.01 -0.30 -13.82
N GLY A 64 9.80 0.70 -13.41
CA GLY A 64 11.03 0.49 -12.65
C GLY A 64 10.81 0.17 -11.17
N LEU A 65 9.70 0.62 -10.58
CA LEU A 65 9.46 0.54 -9.14
C LEU A 65 9.27 -0.91 -8.68
N ARG A 66 10.07 -1.32 -7.70
CA ARG A 66 10.05 -2.67 -7.11
C ARG A 66 9.75 -2.66 -5.62
N CYS A 67 10.24 -1.63 -4.92
CA CYS A 67 10.06 -1.45 -3.49
C CYS A 67 9.61 -0.02 -3.18
N LEU A 68 8.55 0.11 -2.40
CA LEU A 68 8.04 1.40 -1.94
C LEU A 68 7.90 1.40 -0.41
N ARG A 69 8.54 2.36 0.25
CA ARG A 69 8.47 2.55 1.70
C ARG A 69 7.83 3.91 1.99
N LEU A 70 6.75 3.91 2.75
CA LEU A 70 5.94 5.08 3.07
C LEU A 70 5.81 5.26 4.57
N ARG A 71 5.80 6.52 5.01
CA ARG A 71 5.44 6.89 6.38
C ARG A 71 4.14 7.69 6.35
N GLY A 72 3.13 7.17 7.04
CA GLY A 72 1.84 7.81 7.21
C GLY A 72 1.86 8.89 8.30
N LEU A 73 0.66 9.37 8.61
CA LEU A 73 0.42 10.53 9.47
C LEU A 73 -0.23 10.15 10.81
N LEU A 74 -0.29 8.86 11.17
CA LEU A 74 -0.98 8.41 12.37
C LEU A 74 -0.43 9.05 13.66
N LEU A 75 0.89 9.19 13.75
CA LEU A 75 1.58 9.85 14.87
C LEU A 75 1.88 11.34 14.60
N SER A 76 1.35 11.90 13.52
CA SER A 76 1.57 13.29 13.15
C SER A 76 0.49 14.17 13.77
N ALA A 77 0.88 15.30 14.37
CA ALA A 77 -0.05 16.29 14.92
C ALA A 77 -1.07 16.82 13.90
N ARG A 78 -0.79 16.68 12.60
CA ARG A 78 -1.71 17.10 11.52
C ARG A 78 -2.93 16.19 11.38
N GLY A 79 -2.86 14.94 11.86
CA GLY A 79 -3.86 13.92 11.59
C GLY A 79 -4.13 13.70 10.10
N GLY A 80 -5.08 12.82 9.79
CA GLY A 80 -5.65 12.68 8.45
C GLY A 80 -5.19 11.47 7.63
N THR A 81 -5.95 11.20 6.58
CA THR A 81 -5.76 10.07 5.67
C THR A 81 -4.65 10.38 4.67
N PHE A 82 -3.53 9.67 4.81
CA PHE A 82 -2.36 9.83 3.93
C PHE A 82 -2.49 9.00 2.64
N LEU A 83 -3.03 7.79 2.75
CA LEU A 83 -3.22 6.86 1.64
C LEU A 83 -4.69 6.76 1.26
N SER A 84 -5.02 7.19 0.04
CA SER A 84 -6.35 6.99 -0.54
C SER A 84 -6.39 5.77 -1.45
N GLU A 85 -7.57 5.18 -1.58
CA GLU A 85 -7.83 4.10 -2.53
C GLU A 85 -7.49 4.50 -3.97
N SER A 86 -7.84 5.72 -4.38
CA SER A 86 -7.55 6.25 -5.71
C SER A 86 -6.05 6.31 -6.03
N TRP A 87 -5.24 6.63 -5.03
CA TRP A 87 -3.80 6.68 -5.19
C TRP A 87 -3.21 5.27 -5.33
N LEU A 88 -3.67 4.31 -4.52
CA LEU A 88 -3.25 2.90 -4.62
C LEU A 88 -3.64 2.26 -5.96
N LYS A 89 -4.86 2.52 -6.47
CA LYS A 89 -5.26 2.09 -7.82
C LYS A 89 -4.36 2.67 -8.89
N SER A 90 -4.02 3.97 -8.80
CA SER A 90 -3.09 4.59 -9.75
C SER A 90 -1.67 4.05 -9.63
N LEU A 91 -1.22 3.72 -8.42
CA LEU A 91 0.08 3.08 -8.18
C LEU A 91 0.12 1.71 -8.84
N SER A 92 -0.91 0.89 -8.63
CA SER A 92 -1.05 -0.44 -9.23
C SER A 92 -1.03 -0.38 -10.76
N ALA A 93 -1.75 0.56 -11.37
CA ALA A 93 -1.81 0.71 -12.82
C ALA A 93 -0.45 1.13 -13.42
N LYS A 94 0.32 1.98 -12.74
CA LYS A 94 1.59 2.51 -13.24
C LYS A 94 2.81 1.66 -12.90
N CYS A 95 2.74 0.89 -11.82
CA CYS A 95 3.89 0.17 -11.27
C CYS A 95 3.64 -1.34 -11.30
N PRO A 96 3.61 -1.98 -12.48
CA PRO A 96 3.31 -3.40 -12.63
C PRO A 96 4.40 -4.34 -12.08
N ARG A 97 5.52 -3.79 -11.60
CA ARG A 97 6.64 -4.56 -11.03
C ARG A 97 6.82 -4.34 -9.52
N LEU A 98 5.88 -3.65 -8.88
CA LEU A 98 5.93 -3.36 -7.46
C LEU A 98 5.67 -4.65 -6.68
N GLY A 99 6.72 -5.18 -6.07
CA GLY A 99 6.65 -6.43 -5.32
C GLY A 99 6.73 -6.25 -3.80
N LYS A 100 7.23 -5.11 -3.32
CA LYS A 100 7.40 -4.85 -1.88
C LYS A 100 6.80 -3.50 -1.48
N LEU A 101 5.94 -3.50 -0.48
CA LEU A 101 5.31 -2.32 0.08
C LEU A 101 5.51 -2.32 1.59
N TYR A 102 6.10 -1.24 2.09
CA TYR A 102 6.33 -1.01 3.51
C TYR A 102 5.56 0.23 3.94
N LEU A 103 4.69 0.07 4.94
CA LEU A 103 3.87 1.14 5.50
C LEU A 103 4.22 1.31 6.97
N LEU A 104 4.65 2.52 7.34
CA LEU A 104 5.01 2.89 8.70
C LEU A 104 4.03 3.94 9.21
N HIS A 105 3.44 3.75 10.39
CA HIS A 105 2.53 4.71 11.03
C HIS A 105 1.41 5.20 10.12
N THR A 106 0.82 4.27 9.37
CA THR A 106 -0.22 4.57 8.38
C THR A 106 -1.58 4.16 8.92
N ASP A 107 -2.55 5.06 8.77
CA ASP A 107 -3.96 4.72 9.00
C ASP A 107 -4.55 4.05 7.75
N LEU A 108 -4.89 2.77 7.87
CA LEU A 108 -5.50 1.98 6.80
C LEU A 108 -7.00 1.80 7.00
N ARG A 109 -7.59 2.34 8.08
CA ARG A 109 -9.03 2.18 8.39
C ARG A 109 -9.94 2.80 7.34
N SER A 110 -9.44 3.78 6.59
CA SER A 110 -10.17 4.39 5.47
C SER A 110 -10.15 3.55 4.19
N LEU A 111 -9.38 2.46 4.15
CA LEU A 111 -9.33 1.57 2.99
C LEU A 111 -10.36 0.44 3.16
N PRO A 112 -11.12 0.11 2.11
CA PRO A 112 -12.18 -0.90 2.22
C PRO A 112 -11.63 -2.31 2.40
N SER A 113 -10.51 -2.65 1.75
CA SER A 113 -9.87 -3.97 1.87
C SER A 113 -8.46 -3.97 1.28
N PHE A 114 -7.73 -5.04 1.55
CA PHE A 114 -6.42 -5.33 0.96
C PHE A 114 -6.45 -5.51 -0.58
N GLN A 115 -7.62 -5.69 -1.20
CA GLN A 115 -7.75 -5.86 -2.67
C GLN A 115 -7.39 -4.59 -3.45
N VAL A 116 -7.39 -3.44 -2.77
CA VAL A 116 -6.97 -2.15 -3.35
C VAL A 116 -5.45 -2.10 -3.56
N LEU A 117 -4.69 -2.96 -2.89
CA LEU A 117 -3.24 -3.04 -3.04
C LEU A 117 -2.83 -3.58 -4.42
N PRO A 118 -1.63 -3.25 -4.92
CA PRO A 118 -1.14 -3.77 -6.19
C PRO A 118 -1.14 -5.31 -6.21
N PRO A 119 -1.70 -5.97 -7.25
CA PRO A 119 -1.82 -7.42 -7.29
C PRO A 119 -0.48 -8.14 -7.44
N THR A 120 0.56 -7.41 -7.90
CA THR A 120 1.94 -7.88 -8.04
C THR A 120 2.70 -7.93 -6.71
N LEU A 121 2.06 -7.50 -5.61
CA LEU A 121 2.70 -7.41 -4.31
C LEU A 121 2.99 -8.80 -3.75
N VAL A 122 4.25 -9.04 -3.40
CA VAL A 122 4.75 -10.29 -2.81
C VAL A 122 5.03 -10.11 -1.33
N VAL A 123 5.52 -8.92 -0.93
CA VAL A 123 5.86 -8.59 0.45
C VAL A 123 5.09 -7.37 0.90
N LEU A 124 4.33 -7.53 1.99
CA LEU A 124 3.66 -6.43 2.69
C LEU A 124 4.22 -6.32 4.10
N GLU A 125 4.74 -5.15 4.45
CA GLU A 125 5.24 -4.86 5.79
C GLU A 125 4.43 -3.70 6.39
N LEU A 126 3.80 -3.94 7.54
CA LEU A 126 3.02 -2.95 8.28
C LEU A 126 3.66 -2.73 9.64
N CYS A 127 4.05 -1.50 9.93
CA CYS A 127 4.73 -1.13 11.17
C CYS A 127 3.99 0.03 11.85
N GLY A 128 3.44 -0.18 13.05
CA GLY A 128 2.71 0.89 13.74
C GLY A 128 1.46 1.36 13.00
N CYS A 129 0.84 0.52 12.18
CA CYS A 129 -0.33 0.86 11.36
C CYS A 129 -1.64 0.55 12.09
N GLU A 130 -2.71 1.20 11.65
CA GLU A 130 -4.07 0.89 12.09
C GLU A 130 -4.87 0.20 10.99
N LEU A 131 -5.51 -0.92 11.29
CA LEU A 131 -6.24 -1.77 10.35
C LEU A 131 -7.75 -1.73 10.60
N PRO A 132 -8.58 -1.75 9.54
CA PRO A 132 -10.02 -2.04 9.66
C PRO A 132 -10.23 -3.54 9.90
N ARG A 133 -11.31 -3.91 10.61
CA ARG A 133 -11.58 -5.29 11.08
C ARG A 133 -11.54 -6.36 9.98
N ASP A 134 -12.04 -6.00 8.79
CA ASP A 134 -12.17 -6.90 7.66
C ASP A 134 -11.10 -6.64 6.59
N PHE A 135 -9.96 -6.03 6.96
CA PHE A 135 -8.96 -5.60 5.99
C PHE A 135 -8.44 -6.75 5.12
N PHE A 136 -8.28 -7.96 5.69
CA PHE A 136 -7.72 -9.12 5.00
C PHE A 136 -8.78 -10.09 4.46
N SER A 137 -10.07 -9.78 4.59
CA SER A 137 -11.15 -10.68 4.18
C SER A 137 -11.38 -10.62 2.66
N LYS A 138 -11.47 -11.80 2.02
CA LYS A 138 -11.61 -11.94 0.55
C LYS A 138 -12.96 -11.40 0.03
N THR A 139 -13.95 -11.27 0.90
CA THR A 139 -15.26 -10.70 0.60
C THR A 139 -15.37 -9.34 1.29
N PRO A 140 -15.63 -8.24 0.58
CA PRO A 140 -16.03 -7.01 1.26
C PRO A 140 -17.31 -7.31 2.04
N SER A 141 -17.23 -7.29 3.36
CA SER A 141 -18.38 -7.38 4.25
C SER A 141 -19.22 -6.13 4.01
N SER A 142 -20.26 -6.25 3.20
CA SER A 142 -21.25 -5.19 3.01
C SER A 142 -22.16 -5.13 4.23
N HIS A 143 -21.67 -4.78 5.42
CA HIS A 143 -22.55 -4.60 6.58
C HIS A 143 -22.07 -3.48 7.52
N ALA A 144 -22.54 -2.28 7.22
CA ALA A 144 -22.96 -1.33 8.25
C ALA A 144 -24.48 -1.12 8.09
N GLU A 145 -25.26 -2.15 8.43
CA GLU A 145 -26.70 -2.01 8.66
C GLU A 145 -26.95 -2.17 10.16
N ALA A 146 -27.08 -1.04 10.83
CA ALA A 146 -27.72 -0.98 12.13
C ALA A 146 -29.18 -0.55 11.92
N SER A 147 -30.07 -1.48 12.25
CA SER A 147 -31.44 -1.27 12.73
C SER A 147 -32.53 -0.83 11.74
N GLY A 148 -33.46 -1.75 11.46
CA GLY A 148 -34.89 -1.44 11.46
C GLY A 148 -35.70 -1.82 10.22
N ALA A 149 -36.48 -2.89 10.36
CA ALA A 149 -37.80 -3.14 9.74
C ALA A 149 -37.94 -3.53 8.24
N ALA A 150 -38.30 -4.82 8.06
CA ALA A 150 -39.29 -5.43 7.15
C ALA A 150 -39.18 -5.33 5.60
N PRO A 151 -39.68 -6.35 4.84
CA PRO A 151 -39.25 -6.63 3.48
C PRO A 151 -40.27 -6.22 2.41
N GLN A 152 -39.81 -5.75 1.24
CA GLN A 152 -40.36 -6.14 -0.08
C GLN A 152 -39.69 -5.46 -1.29
N GLN A 153 -39.81 -6.17 -2.42
CA GLN A 153 -39.68 -5.77 -3.82
C GLN A 153 -38.32 -5.89 -4.55
N ARG A 154 -38.24 -7.06 -5.21
CA ARG A 154 -37.61 -7.33 -6.51
C ARG A 154 -37.39 -6.09 -7.38
N THR A 155 -36.13 -5.83 -7.72
CA THR A 155 -35.77 -5.31 -9.05
C THR A 155 -34.59 -6.09 -9.61
N LYS A 156 -34.81 -6.64 -10.82
CA LYS A 156 -33.82 -7.37 -11.61
C LYS A 156 -32.74 -6.38 -12.07
N GLN A 157 -31.50 -6.53 -11.59
CA GLN A 157 -30.33 -5.94 -12.26
C GLN A 157 -29.33 -7.02 -12.68
N LYS A 158 -29.35 -7.19 -13.99
CA LYS A 158 -28.43 -7.87 -14.91
C LYS A 158 -26.96 -7.76 -14.45
N ARG A 159 -26.45 -8.80 -13.77
CA ARG A 159 -25.02 -8.98 -13.50
C ARG A 159 -24.30 -9.27 -14.81
N LYS A 160 -23.71 -8.22 -15.41
CA LYS A 160 -22.72 -8.31 -16.48
C LYS A 160 -21.34 -8.08 -15.86
N GLY A 161 -20.41 -9.00 -16.14
CA GLY A 161 -18.99 -8.81 -15.89
C GLY A 161 -18.45 -9.59 -14.71
N ALA A 162 -18.19 -10.88 -14.94
CA ALA A 162 -17.25 -11.65 -14.14
C ALA A 162 -15.86 -11.01 -14.27
N GLY A 163 -15.48 -10.19 -13.30
CA GLY A 163 -14.09 -9.85 -13.07
C GLY A 163 -13.46 -11.03 -12.32
N HIS A 164 -12.51 -11.72 -12.95
CA HIS A 164 -11.70 -12.73 -12.28
C HIS A 164 -11.21 -12.17 -10.93
N PRO A 165 -11.35 -12.89 -9.81
CA PRO A 165 -10.77 -12.43 -8.56
C PRO A 165 -9.27 -12.33 -8.78
N LEU A 166 -8.75 -11.10 -8.78
CA LEU A 166 -7.32 -10.83 -8.84
C LEU A 166 -6.68 -11.63 -7.70
N ARG A 167 -5.96 -12.68 -8.06
CA ARG A 167 -5.40 -13.63 -7.13
C ARG A 167 -4.23 -12.92 -6.46
N ILE A 168 -4.41 -12.54 -5.20
CA ILE A 168 -3.42 -11.78 -4.45
C ILE A 168 -2.21 -12.69 -4.21
N ALA A 169 -1.03 -12.20 -4.61
CA ALA A 169 0.21 -12.95 -4.64
C ALA A 169 1.11 -12.68 -3.42
N ILE A 170 0.54 -12.15 -2.33
CA ILE A 170 1.33 -11.82 -1.13
C ILE A 170 1.81 -13.12 -0.48
N GLU A 171 3.13 -13.32 -0.51
CA GLU A 171 3.78 -14.49 0.06
C GLU A 171 4.35 -14.22 1.46
N ARG A 172 4.70 -12.97 1.75
CA ARG A 172 5.23 -12.58 3.07
C ARG A 172 4.49 -11.38 3.63
N LEU A 173 3.94 -11.55 4.82
CA LEU A 173 3.32 -10.49 5.62
C LEU A 173 4.13 -10.28 6.90
N VAL A 174 4.57 -9.05 7.13
CA VAL A 174 5.26 -8.65 8.37
C VAL A 174 4.40 -7.63 9.09
N LEU A 175 4.03 -7.93 10.32
CA LEU A 175 3.28 -7.05 11.22
C LEU A 175 4.18 -6.73 12.40
N ASN A 176 4.46 -5.45 12.61
CA ASN A 176 5.29 -4.99 13.71
C ASN A 176 4.57 -3.87 14.48
N ASN A 177 4.25 -4.12 15.75
CA ASN A 177 3.52 -3.20 16.60
C ASN A 177 2.24 -2.68 15.90
N VAL A 178 1.37 -3.60 15.49
CA VAL A 178 0.09 -3.27 14.83
C VAL A 178 -1.02 -3.50 15.86
N PRO A 179 -1.38 -2.49 16.67
CA PRO A 179 -2.23 -2.67 17.85
C PRO A 179 -3.68 -3.03 17.52
N SER A 180 -4.14 -2.80 16.29
CA SER A 180 -5.46 -3.21 15.81
C SER A 180 -5.50 -4.60 15.21
N PHE A 181 -4.37 -5.30 15.08
CA PHE A 181 -4.37 -6.69 14.60
C PHE A 181 -4.96 -7.63 15.66
N THR A 182 -5.87 -8.51 15.27
CA THR A 182 -6.67 -9.37 16.18
C THR A 182 -6.79 -10.78 15.61
N ASP A 183 -7.32 -11.71 16.41
CA ASP A 183 -7.54 -13.11 15.99
C ASP A 183 -8.43 -13.22 14.74
N GLN A 184 -9.43 -12.35 14.57
CA GLN A 184 -10.26 -12.29 13.36
C GLN A 184 -9.45 -11.98 12.10
N HIS A 185 -8.47 -11.07 12.21
CA HIS A 185 -7.55 -10.78 11.11
C HIS A 185 -6.70 -12.00 10.78
N LEU A 186 -6.19 -12.70 11.80
CA LEU A 186 -5.39 -13.90 11.63
C LEU A 186 -6.19 -15.05 10.98
N GLN A 187 -7.43 -15.26 11.40
CA GLN A 187 -8.36 -16.19 10.74
C GLN A 187 -8.60 -15.82 9.27
N SER A 188 -8.73 -14.53 8.96
CA SER A 188 -8.90 -14.07 7.58
C SER A 188 -7.68 -14.38 6.69
N LEU A 189 -6.47 -14.37 7.26
CA LEU A 189 -5.24 -14.72 6.53
C LEU A 189 -5.19 -16.20 6.12
N THR A 190 -5.95 -17.10 6.75
CA THR A 190 -6.03 -18.51 6.32
C THR A 190 -6.58 -18.67 4.91
N SER A 191 -7.34 -17.68 4.42
CA SER A 191 -7.89 -17.65 3.06
C SER A 191 -6.87 -17.26 1.98
N TRP A 192 -5.63 -16.94 2.37
CA TRP A 192 -4.55 -16.50 1.49
C TRP A 192 -3.70 -17.69 1.03
N ASP A 193 -4.06 -18.25 -0.12
CA ASP A 193 -3.43 -19.46 -0.68
C ASP A 193 -1.92 -19.30 -0.98
N SER A 194 -1.45 -18.05 -1.11
CA SER A 194 -0.06 -17.73 -1.47
C SER A 194 0.83 -17.43 -0.26
N LEU A 195 0.27 -17.27 0.94
CA LEU A 195 1.02 -16.78 2.10
C LEU A 195 1.95 -17.87 2.63
N ARG A 196 3.27 -17.65 2.54
CA ARG A 196 4.33 -18.58 2.96
C ARG A 196 5.03 -18.15 4.25
N GLY A 197 4.99 -16.86 4.58
CA GLY A 197 5.67 -16.32 5.73
C GLY A 197 4.85 -15.24 6.43
N LEU A 198 4.51 -15.49 7.68
CA LEU A 198 3.89 -14.51 8.56
C LEU A 198 4.86 -14.19 9.70
N VAL A 199 5.20 -12.92 9.86
CA VAL A 199 6.05 -12.45 10.96
C VAL A 199 5.21 -11.50 11.81
N LEU A 200 5.01 -11.87 13.06
CA LEU A 200 4.26 -11.10 14.05
C LEU A 200 5.24 -10.61 15.11
N ARG A 201 5.34 -9.29 15.28
CA ARG A 201 6.16 -8.63 16.29
C ARG A 201 5.28 -7.66 17.05
N ASP A 202 5.37 -7.67 18.38
CA ASP A 202 4.63 -6.74 19.25
C ASP A 202 3.12 -6.71 18.96
N THR A 203 2.52 -7.88 18.69
CA THR A 203 1.09 -8.04 18.42
C THR A 203 0.35 -8.45 19.70
N PHE A 204 0.09 -7.47 20.57
CA PHE A 204 -0.41 -7.70 21.94
C PHE A 204 -1.87 -8.19 22.03
N ARG A 205 -2.66 -8.08 20.96
CA ARG A 205 -4.08 -8.46 20.93
C ARG A 205 -4.35 -9.87 20.42
N LEU A 206 -3.31 -10.61 20.04
CA LEU A 206 -3.47 -12.00 19.62
C LEU A 206 -3.60 -12.90 20.84
N THR A 207 -4.60 -13.76 20.82
CA THR A 207 -4.81 -14.77 21.85
C THR A 207 -4.45 -16.16 21.33
N ALA A 208 -4.34 -17.13 22.24
CA ALA A 208 -4.09 -18.53 21.87
C ALA A 208 -5.18 -19.08 20.92
N ASN A 209 -6.38 -18.51 20.91
CA ASN A 209 -7.48 -18.92 20.02
C ASN A 209 -7.24 -18.51 18.57
N GLY A 210 -6.48 -17.45 18.31
CA GLY A 210 -6.13 -17.04 16.94
C GLY A 210 -5.05 -17.92 16.30
N LEU A 211 -4.26 -18.63 17.12
CA LEU A 211 -3.12 -19.47 16.68
C LEU A 211 -3.51 -20.95 16.47
N ARG A 212 -4.74 -21.33 16.80
CA ARG A 212 -5.28 -22.68 16.59
C ARG A 212 -5.90 -22.81 15.20
#